data_AF-A0A9W6YZR0-F1
#
_entry.id   AF-A0A9W6YZR0-F1
#
_cell.length_a   1.000
_cell.length_b   1.000
_cell.length_c   1.000
_cell.angle_alpha   90.00
_cell.angle_beta   90.00
_cell.angle_gamma   90.00
#
_symmetry.space_group_name_H-M   'P 1'
#
loop_
_entity.id
_entity.type
_entity.pdbx_description
1 polymer ?
#
loop_
_entity_poly.entity_id
_entity_poly.type
_entity_poly.pdbx_seq_one_letter_code
_entity_poly.pdbx_strand_id
1 'polypeptide(L)' 'MDITLSEKYVTGSICFVKSDFEQCVRAFEKGLIPIDQVKRIITSKVHLRDGVEKGLKHLTEDKQKEIKILFSAFDELID' A
#
# COMPACT_ATOMS: atom_id res chain seq x y z
N MET A 1 -33.79 7.58 -30.32
CA MET A 1 -32.40 7.58 -30.81
C MET A 1 -31.71 8.68 -30.03
N ASP A 2 -31.21 8.34 -28.85
CA ASP A 2 -30.55 9.29 -27.97
C ASP A 2 -29.09 9.40 -28.39
N ILE A 3 -28.81 10.44 -29.19
CA ILE A 3 -27.43 10.85 -29.48
C ILE A 3 -26.97 11.61 -28.23
N THR A 4 -26.29 10.94 -27.29
CA THR A 4 -25.60 11.63 -26.20
C THR A 4 -24.27 12.18 -26.74
N LEU A 5 -24.14 13.50 -26.79
CA LEU A 5 -22.90 14.17 -27.17
C LEU A 5 -22.11 14.54 -25.90
N SER A 6 -20.92 13.95 -25.74
CA SER A 6 -19.95 14.27 -24.67
C SER A 6 -20.38 13.89 -23.24
N GLU A 7 -20.97 12.71 -23.03
CA GLU A 7 -21.11 12.18 -21.67
C GLU A 7 -19.75 12.02 -21.00
N LYS A 8 -19.62 12.58 -19.79
CA LYS A 8 -18.43 12.47 -18.95
C LYS A 8 -18.83 11.81 -17.65
N TYR A 9 -18.07 10.81 -17.23
CA TYR A 9 -18.22 10.17 -15.94
C TYR A 9 -17.16 10.72 -14.98
N VAL A 10 -17.61 11.10 -13.79
CA VAL A 10 -16.72 11.49 -12.68
C VAL A 10 -17.06 10.57 -11.51
N THR A 11 -16.05 9.86 -11.02
CA THR A 11 -16.21 8.91 -9.92
C THR A 11 -15.23 9.28 -8.80
N GLY A 12 -15.77 9.57 -7.63
CA GLY A 12 -15.00 9.56 -6.39
C GLY A 12 -14.89 8.13 -5.88
N SER A 13 -13.70 7.71 -5.48
CA SER A 13 -13.50 6.41 -4.83
C SER A 13 -12.79 6.61 -3.50
N ILE A 14 -13.24 5.87 -2.49
CA ILE A 14 -12.62 5.85 -1.17
C ILE A 14 -12.45 4.40 -0.73
N CYS A 15 -11.21 4.06 -0.38
CA CYS A 15 -10.82 2.75 0.13
C CYS A 15 -11.19 1.58 -0.80
N PHE A 16 -11.06 0.37 -0.27
CA PHE A 16 -11.19 -0.89 -0.98
C PHE A 16 -12.15 -1.80 -0.23
N VAL A 17 -12.85 -2.66 -0.97
CA VAL A 17 -13.67 -3.74 -0.43
C VAL A 17 -12.89 -5.07 -0.44
N LYS A 18 -13.42 -6.10 0.23
CA LYS A 18 -12.77 -7.42 0.33
C LYS A 18 -12.31 -7.98 -1.03
N SER A 19 -13.15 -7.85 -2.06
CA SER A 19 -12.86 -8.36 -3.39
C SER A 19 -11.63 -7.71 -4.03
N ASP A 20 -11.31 -6.47 -3.69
CA ASP A 20 -10.12 -5.79 -4.22
C ASP A 20 -8.85 -6.42 -3.65
N PHE A 21 -8.83 -6.72 -2.35
CA PHE A 21 -7.71 -7.40 -1.71
C PHE A 21 -7.51 -8.82 -2.26
N GLU A 22 -8.60 -9.57 -2.42
CA GLU A 22 -8.56 -10.92 -3.02
C GLU A 22 -8.02 -10.90 -4.45
N GLN A 23 -8.39 -9.88 -5.24
CA GLN A 23 -7.88 -9.69 -6.59
C GLN A 23 -6.39 -9.33 -6.60
N CYS A 24 -5.94 -8.46 -5.69
CA CYS A 24 -4.52 -8.14 -5.53
C CYS A 24 -3.69 -9.40 -5.22
N VAL A 25 -4.13 -10.25 -4.28
CA VAL A 25 -3.45 -11.51 -3.97
C VAL A 25 -3.36 -12.42 -5.19
N ARG A 26 -4.48 -12.62 -5.91
CA ARG A 26 -4.48 -13.43 -7.14
C ARG A 26 -3.54 -12.87 -8.21
N ALA A 27 -3.40 -11.56 -8.30
CA ALA A 27 -2.48 -10.93 -9.24
C ALA A 27 -1.01 -11.20 -8.89
N PHE A 28 -0.65 -11.23 -7.60
CA PHE A 28 0.66 -11.70 -7.15
C PHE A 28 0.89 -13.16 -7.51
N GLU A 29 -0.06 -14.05 -7.21
CA GLU A 29 0.05 -15.49 -7.50
C GLU A 29 0.22 -15.78 -9.00
N LYS A 30 -0.44 -14.99 -9.85
CA LYS A 30 -0.33 -15.08 -11.31
C LYS A 30 0.92 -14.43 -11.89
N GLY A 31 1.79 -13.84 -11.06
CA GLY A 31 2.98 -13.11 -11.51
C GLY A 31 2.67 -11.83 -12.28
N LEU A 32 1.45 -11.29 -12.18
CA LEU A 32 1.05 -10.05 -12.84
C LEU A 32 1.64 -8.82 -12.14
N ILE A 33 2.08 -9.00 -10.89
CA ILE A 33 2.72 -7.96 -10.08
C ILE A 33 4.17 -8.41 -9.79
N PRO A 34 5.20 -7.70 -10.30
CA PRO A 34 6.59 -8.05 -10.04
C PRO A 34 6.94 -7.87 -8.56
N ILE A 35 7.19 -8.98 -7.87
CA ILE A 35 7.48 -9.00 -6.42
C ILE A 35 8.67 -8.10 -6.07
N ASP A 36 9.73 -8.12 -6.88
CA ASP A 36 10.94 -7.33 -6.62
C ASP A 36 10.70 -5.82 -6.70
N GLN A 37 9.73 -5.37 -7.51
CA GLN A 37 9.33 -3.97 -7.54
C GLN A 37 8.49 -3.61 -6.32
N VAL A 38 7.55 -4.46 -5.93
CA VAL A 38 6.68 -4.22 -4.77
C VAL A 38 7.46 -4.21 -3.46
N LYS A 39 8.48 -5.04 -3.31
CA LYS A 39 9.36 -5.01 -2.12
C LYS A 39 9.95 -3.63 -1.87
N ARG A 40 10.22 -2.84 -2.92
CA ARG A 40 10.76 -1.48 -2.82
C ARG A 40 9.76 -0.45 -2.29
N ILE A 41 8.47 -0.78 -2.24
CA ILE A 41 7.43 0.08 -1.64
C ILE A 41 7.60 0.11 -0.12
N ILE A 42 8.11 -0.97 0.48
CA ILE A 42 8.46 -1.01 1.90
C ILE A 42 9.79 -0.28 2.08
N THR A 43 9.72 0.98 2.47
CA THR A 43 10.88 1.86 2.66
C THR A 43 11.53 1.68 4.03
N SER A 44 10.73 1.30 5.03
CA SER A 44 11.18 1.09 6.41
C SER A 44 10.50 -0.12 7.03
N LYS A 45 11.24 -0.85 7.88
CA LYS A 45 10.75 -1.95 8.70
C LYS A 45 10.98 -1.59 10.17
N VAL A 46 9.94 -1.63 10.99
CA VAL A 46 9.98 -1.19 12.38
C VAL A 46 9.43 -2.28 13.28
N HIS A 47 10.22 -2.70 14.27
CA HIS A 47 9.73 -3.60 15.30
C HIS A 47 8.66 -2.91 16.14
N LEU A 48 7.57 -3.60 16.50
CA LEU A 48 6.42 -3.01 17.23
C LEU A 48 6.83 -2.28 18.52
N ARG A 49 7.84 -2.80 19.23
CA ARG A 49 8.46 -2.17 20.41
C ARG A 49 8.87 -0.70 20.19
N ASP A 50 9.26 -0.36 18.96
CA ASP A 50 9.72 0.97 18.56
C ASP A 50 8.65 1.74 17.75
N GLY A 51 7.44 1.19 17.60
CA GLY A 51 6.48 1.63 16.59
C GLY A 51 5.99 3.07 16.75
N VAL A 52 5.97 3.59 17.98
CA VAL A 52 5.58 4.97 18.26
C VAL A 52 6.66 5.95 17.80
N GLU A 53 7.88 5.82 18.32
CA GLU A 53 8.97 6.77 18.02
C GLU A 53 9.52 6.61 16.60
N LYS A 54 9.84 5.38 16.18
CA LYS A 54 10.47 5.13 14.87
C LYS A 54 9.48 4.96 13.73
N GLY A 55 8.20 4.72 14.03
CA GLY A 55 7.15 4.55 13.03
C GLY A 55 6.29 5.79 12.90
N LEU A 56 5.40 6.01 13.87
CA LEU A 56 4.37 7.05 13.78
C LEU A 56 4.95 8.47 13.82
N LYS A 57 5.85 8.75 14.75
CA LYS A 57 6.47 10.07 14.89
C LYS A 57 7.38 10.39 13.71
N HIS A 58 8.17 9.43 13.25
CA HIS A 58 8.95 9.53 12.02
C HIS A 58 8.10 9.92 10.80
N LEU A 59 6.91 9.30 10.64
CA LEU A 59 5.97 9.66 9.56
C LEU A 59 5.46 11.11 9.65
N THR A 60 5.37 11.69 10.85
CA THR A 60 4.95 13.09 11.00
C THR A 60 6.06 14.08 10.69
N GLU A 61 7.32 13.70 10.91
CA GLU A 61 8.49 14.58 10.80
C GLU A 61 9.16 14.51 9.41
N ASP A 62 9.27 13.31 8.81
CA ASP A 62 10.02 13.08 7.56
C ASP A 62 9.24 12.22 6.53
N LYS A 63 7.96 12.57 6.33
CA LYS A 63 7.03 11.84 5.43
C LYS A 63 7.51 11.68 3.99
N GLN A 64 8.43 12.52 3.52
CA GLN A 64 8.85 12.53 2.11
C GLN A 64 9.77 11.36 1.76
N LYS A 65 10.40 10.73 2.76
CA LYS A 65 11.30 9.59 2.57
C LYS A 65 10.59 8.23 2.66
N GLU A 66 9.35 8.22 3.12
CA GLU A 66 8.60 6.99 3.39
C GLU A 66 7.49 6.78 2.37
N ILE A 67 7.43 5.57 1.79
CA ILE A 67 6.30 5.12 0.99
C ILE A 67 5.41 4.20 1.84
N LYS A 68 6.01 3.22 2.51
CA LYS A 68 5.31 2.28 3.39
C LYS A 68 6.24 1.78 4.50
N ILE A 69 5.77 1.92 5.74
CA ILE A 69 6.42 1.29 6.90
C ILE A 69 5.76 -0.06 7.19
N LEU A 70 6.55 -1.11 7.29
CA LEU A 70 6.12 -2.43 7.74
C LEU A 70 6.39 -2.56 9.24
N PHE A 71 5.35 -2.87 10.02
CA PHE A 71 5.48 -3.16 11.45
C PHE A 71 5.40 -4.66 11.70
N SER A 72 6.29 -5.19 12.55
CA SER A 72 6.29 -6.61 12.92
C SER A 72 6.67 -6.81 14.39
N ALA A 73 6.09 -7.85 15.00
CA ALA A 73 6.51 -8.39 16.30
C ALA A 73 7.67 -9.40 16.18
N PHE A 74 7.94 -9.86 14.95
CA PHE A 74 8.91 -10.90 14.65
C PHE A 74 10.16 -10.25 14.07
N ASP A 75 11.31 -10.53 14.69
CA ASP A 75 12.60 -9.96 14.31
C ASP A 75 13.01 -10.40 12.88
N GLU A 76 12.68 -11.63 12.46
CA GLU A 76 12.96 -12.18 11.12
C GLU A 76 12.34 -11.39 9.95
N LEU A 77 11.33 -10.56 10.22
CA LEU A 77 10.67 -9.73 9.21
C LEU A 77 11.21 -8.29 9.21
N ILE A 78 11.98 -7.92 10.23
CA ILE A 78 12.59 -6.59 10.39
C ILE A 78 14.00 -6.53 9.78
N ASP A 79 14.72 -7.65 9.77
CA ASP A 79 16.05 -7.78 9.15
C ASP A 79 16.06 -7.56 7.62
#